data_AF-A0A397XK10-F1
#
_entry.id   AF-A0A397XK10-F1
#
_cell.length_a   1.000
_cell.length_b   1.000
_cell.length_c   1.000
_cell.angle_alpha   90.00
_cell.angle_beta   90.00
_cell.angle_gamma   90.00
#
_symmetry.space_group_name_H-M   'P 1'
#
loop_
_entity.id
_entity.type
_entity.pdbx_description
1 polymer ?
#
loop_
_entity_poly.entity_id
_entity_poly.type
_entity_poly.pdbx_seq_one_letter_code
_entity_poly.pdbx_strand_id
1 'polypeptide(L)'
;MSSMNFIYDLKPKKSMWKIRVKVIRLWKHYSAAAGETMEMVLVDAKGDKIHASIKKELVCQFDHFFSQGCSKLIFNFSLTPSCGQPIILIKLDLLDHLRGFQPVTYRSILDGTLDPDFLVYVIGQIVEVSHVKVVSVNSKDTQKISLELRDSNDERLSMVLWGRFAVDVIICHLRFGKLKCRKDHSISNAYNVSDVSLNPSMAEVDAFIQL
;
A
#
# COMPACT_ATOMS: atom_id res chain seq x y z
N MET A 1 -6.20 17.54 -8.87
CA MET A 1 -7.35 17.28 -7.97
C MET A 1 -7.98 15.95 -8.38
N SER A 2 -7.60 14.84 -7.76
CA SER A 2 -8.17 13.53 -8.13
C SER A 2 -9.58 13.38 -7.54
N SER A 3 -10.60 13.33 -8.41
CA SER A 3 -12.00 13.25 -8.01
C SER A 3 -12.32 11.92 -7.36
N MET A 4 -12.94 11.96 -6.17
CA MET A 4 -13.52 10.79 -5.51
C MET A 4 -14.67 10.23 -6.36
N ASN A 5 -14.73 8.91 -6.50
CA ASN A 5 -15.80 8.24 -7.26
C ASN A 5 -16.90 7.80 -6.29
N PHE A 6 -18.14 7.78 -6.78
CA PHE A 6 -19.26 7.15 -6.07
C PHE A 6 -19.44 5.71 -6.51
N ILE A 7 -20.15 4.92 -5.69
CA ILE A 7 -20.41 3.50 -5.99
C ILE A 7 -21.20 3.38 -7.30
N TYR A 8 -22.15 4.28 -7.54
CA TYR A 8 -22.93 4.31 -8.78
C TYR A 8 -22.08 4.46 -10.05
N ASP A 9 -20.94 5.14 -9.96
CA ASP A 9 -20.08 5.41 -11.12
C ASP A 9 -19.19 4.21 -11.49
N LEU A 10 -19.14 3.20 -10.63
CA LEU A 10 -18.27 2.03 -10.76
C LEU A 10 -18.68 1.17 -11.95
N LYS A 11 -17.74 0.94 -12.86
CA LYS A 11 -17.93 0.12 -14.07
C LYS A 11 -16.89 -1.00 -14.14
N PRO A 12 -17.29 -2.23 -14.50
CA PRO A 12 -16.34 -3.30 -14.80
C PRO A 12 -15.35 -2.86 -15.90
N LYS A 13 -14.11 -3.38 -15.87
CA LYS A 13 -13.02 -3.13 -16.85
C LYS A 13 -12.33 -1.75 -16.82
N LYS A 14 -12.82 -0.78 -16.05
CA LYS A 14 -12.02 0.42 -15.71
C LYS A 14 -11.13 0.09 -14.52
N SER A 15 -9.84 0.38 -14.63
CA SER A 15 -8.86 0.27 -13.54
C SER A 15 -8.81 1.57 -12.71
N MET A 16 -8.24 1.49 -11.51
CA MET A 16 -7.94 2.65 -10.64
C MET A 16 -9.16 3.43 -10.10
N TRP A 17 -10.10 2.71 -9.48
CA TRP A 17 -11.18 3.34 -8.71
C TRP A 17 -10.69 3.84 -7.34
N LYS A 18 -11.31 4.93 -6.85
CA LYS A 18 -11.11 5.50 -5.52
C LYS A 18 -12.44 5.90 -4.92
N ILE A 19 -12.88 5.22 -3.86
CA ILE A 19 -14.16 5.42 -3.19
C ILE A 19 -13.97 5.66 -1.69
N ARG A 20 -14.78 6.54 -1.10
CA ARG A 20 -14.90 6.67 0.36
C ARG A 20 -16.22 6.05 0.79
N VAL A 21 -16.13 5.11 1.71
CA VAL A 21 -17.26 4.29 2.12
C VAL A 21 -17.23 4.03 3.61
N LYS A 22 -18.39 3.77 4.19
CA LYS A 22 -18.56 3.28 5.56
C LYS A 22 -18.87 1.79 5.53
N VAL A 23 -18.22 1.01 6.37
CA VAL A 23 -18.53 -0.41 6.57
C VAL A 23 -19.80 -0.50 7.41
N ILE A 24 -20.91 -0.93 6.83
CA ILE A 24 -22.19 -1.06 7.56
C ILE A 24 -22.46 -2.48 8.04
N ARG A 25 -21.85 -3.48 7.41
CA ARG A 25 -21.83 -4.88 7.84
C ARG A 25 -20.45 -5.47 7.55
N LEU A 26 -19.96 -6.32 8.43
CA LEU A 26 -18.70 -7.06 8.28
C LEU A 26 -18.89 -8.45 8.92
N TRP A 27 -18.50 -9.50 8.22
CA TRP A 27 -18.51 -10.87 8.73
C TRP A 27 -17.39 -11.68 8.09
N LYS A 28 -17.06 -12.82 8.70
CA LYS A 28 -16.16 -13.81 8.12
C LYS A 28 -16.98 -14.96 7.59
N HIS A 29 -16.68 -15.41 6.39
CA HIS A 29 -17.32 -16.55 5.76
C HIS A 29 -16.28 -17.64 5.51
N TYR A 30 -16.59 -18.87 5.89
CA TYR A 30 -15.70 -19.99 5.61
C TYR A 30 -16.31 -20.89 4.55
N SER A 31 -15.54 -21.17 3.51
CA SER A 31 -15.88 -22.09 2.44
C SER A 31 -14.81 -23.17 2.33
N ALA A 32 -15.22 -24.43 2.09
CA ALA A 32 -14.28 -25.53 1.89
C ALA A 32 -13.37 -25.33 0.65
N ALA A 33 -13.85 -24.61 -0.37
CA ALA A 33 -13.12 -24.37 -1.61
C ALA A 33 -12.28 -23.08 -1.59
N ALA A 34 -12.74 -22.03 -0.91
CA ALA A 34 -12.11 -20.71 -0.90
C ALA A 34 -11.45 -20.33 0.44
N GLY A 35 -11.66 -21.12 1.49
CA GLY A 35 -11.19 -20.83 2.84
C GLY A 35 -11.97 -19.71 3.54
N GLU A 36 -11.37 -19.11 4.58
CA GLU A 36 -11.95 -17.96 5.31
C GLU A 36 -11.83 -16.69 4.46
N THR A 37 -12.94 -16.09 4.06
CA THR A 37 -13.00 -14.75 3.46
C THR A 37 -13.57 -13.74 4.46
N MET A 38 -13.18 -12.47 4.31
CA MET A 38 -13.81 -11.37 5.03
C MET A 38 -14.75 -10.64 4.08
N GLU A 39 -16.02 -10.64 4.44
CA GLU A 39 -17.12 -10.09 3.65
C GLU A 39 -17.66 -8.83 4.31
N MET A 40 -18.05 -7.86 3.49
CA MET A 40 -18.48 -6.55 3.94
C MET A 40 -19.60 -5.98 3.07
N VAL A 41 -20.45 -5.17 3.68
CA VAL A 41 -21.30 -4.22 2.95
C VAL A 41 -20.79 -2.82 3.21
N LEU A 42 -20.48 -2.11 2.12
CA LEU A 42 -19.97 -0.76 2.09
C LEU A 42 -21.08 0.19 1.63
N VAL A 43 -21.13 1.40 2.19
CA VAL A 43 -22.05 2.45 1.76
C VAL A 43 -21.28 3.75 1.51
N ASP A 44 -21.56 4.45 0.41
CA ASP A 44 -20.97 5.76 0.15
C ASP A 44 -21.81 6.92 0.74
N ALA A 45 -21.39 8.15 0.47
CA ALA A 45 -22.07 9.35 0.95
C ALA A 45 -23.45 9.60 0.31
N LYS A 46 -23.73 9.00 -0.86
CA LYS A 46 -25.04 9.07 -1.52
C LYS A 46 -26.01 7.99 -1.02
N GLY A 47 -25.53 7.06 -0.21
CA GLY A 47 -26.32 5.95 0.32
C GLY A 47 -26.30 4.71 -0.59
N ASP A 48 -25.54 4.75 -1.68
CA ASP A 48 -25.36 3.60 -2.55
C ASP A 48 -24.56 2.54 -1.81
N LYS A 49 -24.96 1.27 -1.96
CA LYS A 49 -24.37 0.14 -1.26
C LYS A 49 -23.67 -0.78 -2.23
N ILE A 50 -22.59 -1.38 -1.78
CA ILE A 50 -21.88 -2.40 -2.53
C ILE A 50 -21.31 -3.47 -1.61
N HIS A 51 -21.36 -4.70 -2.09
CA HIS A 51 -20.75 -5.84 -1.41
C HIS A 51 -19.24 -5.85 -1.68
N ALA A 52 -18.43 -6.12 -0.67
CA ALA A 52 -16.99 -6.26 -0.78
C ALA A 52 -16.49 -7.55 -0.15
N SER A 53 -15.63 -8.28 -0.85
CA SER A 53 -15.00 -9.51 -0.36
C SER A 53 -13.48 -9.39 -0.37
N ILE A 54 -12.84 -9.81 0.73
CA ILE A 54 -11.39 -9.99 0.88
C ILE A 54 -11.11 -11.50 0.98
N LYS A 55 -10.25 -11.99 0.10
CA LYS A 55 -9.89 -13.41 0.06
C LYS A 55 -9.02 -13.86 1.23
N LYS A 56 -9.00 -15.16 1.49
CA LYS A 56 -8.27 -15.81 2.59
C LYS A 56 -6.82 -15.38 2.74
N GLU A 57 -6.10 -15.22 1.64
CA GLU A 57 -4.67 -14.89 1.67
C GLU A 57 -4.41 -13.52 2.33
N LEU A 58 -5.44 -12.67 2.38
CA LEU A 58 -5.37 -11.28 2.84
C LEU A 58 -6.14 -11.01 4.12
N VAL A 59 -6.99 -11.93 4.59
CA VAL A 59 -7.81 -11.70 5.78
C VAL A 59 -6.94 -11.33 6.98
N CYS A 60 -5.86 -12.07 7.25
CA CYS A 60 -4.95 -11.78 8.37
C CYS A 60 -4.32 -10.38 8.27
N GLN A 61 -4.05 -9.88 7.05
CA GLN A 61 -3.46 -8.56 6.85
C GLN A 61 -4.48 -7.44 7.10
N PHE A 62 -5.73 -7.66 6.68
CA PHE A 62 -6.78 -6.63 6.73
C PHE A 62 -7.67 -6.69 7.97
N ASP A 63 -7.54 -7.72 8.81
CA ASP A 63 -8.38 -7.96 9.99
C ASP A 63 -8.44 -6.75 10.93
N HIS A 64 -7.29 -6.14 11.21
CA HIS A 64 -7.20 -4.98 12.09
C HIS A 64 -7.62 -3.65 11.43
N PHE A 65 -7.77 -3.64 10.10
CA PHE A 65 -8.11 -2.43 9.36
C PHE A 65 -9.60 -2.19 9.32
N PHE A 66 -10.42 -3.24 9.25
CA PHE A 66 -11.86 -3.10 9.07
C PHE A 66 -12.61 -3.44 10.34
N SER A 67 -13.51 -2.53 10.73
CA SER A 67 -14.49 -2.77 11.78
C SER A 67 -15.84 -2.21 11.34
N GLN A 68 -16.93 -2.81 11.80
CA GLN A 68 -18.25 -2.30 11.49
C GLN A 68 -18.41 -0.87 12.03
N GLY A 69 -18.95 0.03 11.21
CA GLY A 69 -19.12 1.45 11.52
C GLY A 69 -17.95 2.34 11.11
N CYS A 70 -16.78 1.79 10.74
CA CYS A 70 -15.64 2.60 10.33
C CYS A 70 -15.82 3.15 8.89
N SER A 71 -15.24 4.33 8.63
CA SER A 71 -15.14 4.88 7.27
C SER A 71 -13.74 4.64 6.70
N LYS A 72 -13.68 4.22 5.44
CA LYS A 72 -12.45 3.85 4.75
C LYS A 72 -12.38 4.48 3.37
N LEU A 73 -11.16 4.78 2.97
CA LEU A 73 -10.82 5.11 1.59
C LEU A 73 -10.31 3.82 0.94
N ILE A 74 -11.03 3.33 -0.06
CA ILE A 74 -10.69 2.10 -0.77
C ILE A 74 -10.31 2.46 -2.20
N PHE A 75 -9.19 1.91 -2.65
CA PHE A 75 -8.68 2.11 -4.00
C PHE A 75 -8.04 0.82 -4.51
N ASN A 76 -7.82 0.74 -5.83
CA ASN A 76 -7.19 -0.41 -6.50
C ASN A 76 -7.88 -1.76 -6.24
N PHE A 77 -9.20 -1.77 -6.30
CA PHE A 77 -10.03 -2.97 -6.21
C PHE A 77 -10.55 -3.39 -7.59
N SER A 78 -10.98 -4.65 -7.70
CA SER A 78 -11.63 -5.18 -8.90
C SER A 78 -13.14 -5.25 -8.74
N LEU A 79 -13.85 -5.05 -9.85
CA LEU A 79 -15.31 -5.17 -9.90
C LEU A 79 -15.66 -6.46 -10.65
N THR A 80 -16.37 -7.36 -9.98
CA THR A 80 -16.86 -8.59 -10.60
C THR A 80 -18.37 -8.53 -10.71
N PRO A 81 -18.94 -8.76 -11.91
CA PRO A 81 -20.38 -8.88 -12.04
C PRO A 81 -20.86 -10.09 -11.24
N SER A 82 -21.83 -9.89 -10.35
CA SER A 82 -22.57 -10.99 -9.73
C SER A 82 -24.04 -10.91 -10.14
N CYS A 83 -24.73 -12.04 -10.13
CA CYS A 83 -26.13 -12.15 -10.56
C CYS A 83 -27.02 -11.31 -9.61
N GLY A 84 -27.30 -10.06 -9.99
CA GLY A 84 -28.23 -9.16 -9.30
C GLY A 84 -27.63 -7.85 -8.78
N GLN A 85 -26.38 -7.82 -8.30
CA GLN A 85 -25.65 -6.60 -7.89
C GLN A 85 -24.14 -6.73 -8.16
N PRO A 86 -23.44 -5.66 -8.60
CA PRO A 86 -21.99 -5.72 -8.73
C PRO A 86 -21.34 -5.97 -7.37
N ILE A 87 -20.48 -6.99 -7.28
CA ILE A 87 -19.66 -7.25 -6.10
C ILE A 87 -18.30 -6.60 -6.34
N ILE A 88 -17.85 -5.75 -5.41
CA ILE A 88 -16.43 -5.42 -5.31
C ILE A 88 -15.73 -6.69 -4.80
N LEU A 89 -14.95 -7.32 -5.67
CA LEU A 89 -13.93 -8.21 -5.17
C LEU A 89 -12.74 -7.31 -4.85
N ILE A 90 -12.49 -7.09 -3.56
CA ILE A 90 -11.19 -6.59 -3.09
C ILE A 90 -10.20 -7.77 -3.22
N LYS A 91 -10.02 -8.21 -4.47
CA LYS A 91 -8.75 -8.75 -4.92
C LYS A 91 -7.79 -7.56 -4.92
N LEU A 92 -7.09 -7.36 -3.82
CA LEU A 92 -5.67 -7.17 -4.04
C LEU A 92 -5.20 -8.54 -4.53
N ASP A 93 -5.06 -8.73 -5.84
CA ASP A 93 -4.37 -9.91 -6.36
C ASP A 93 -2.90 -9.74 -5.94
N LEU A 94 -2.61 -10.14 -4.70
CA LEU A 94 -1.34 -9.87 -4.03
C LEU A 94 -0.27 -10.93 -4.37
N LEU A 95 -0.50 -11.80 -5.36
CA LEU A 95 0.49 -12.80 -5.74
C LEU A 95 0.70 -13.02 -7.25
N ASP A 96 -0.31 -12.97 -8.13
CA ASP A 96 -0.12 -13.46 -9.52
C ASP A 96 -0.08 -12.40 -10.65
N HIS A 97 -0.22 -11.11 -10.32
CA HIS A 97 -0.04 -10.01 -11.30
C HIS A 97 1.01 -8.96 -10.91
N LEU A 98 1.86 -9.23 -9.90
CA LEU A 98 3.02 -8.38 -9.60
C LEU A 98 4.17 -8.49 -10.62
N ARG A 99 4.02 -9.24 -11.73
CA ARG A 99 4.86 -9.02 -12.92
C ARG A 99 4.59 -7.67 -13.61
N GLY A 100 3.52 -6.96 -13.24
CA GLY A 100 3.14 -5.67 -13.84
C GLY A 100 3.45 -4.43 -12.99
N PHE A 101 3.84 -4.56 -11.73
CA PHE A 101 4.24 -3.42 -10.89
C PHE A 101 5.76 -3.33 -10.84
N GLN A 102 6.33 -2.67 -11.85
CA GLN A 102 7.75 -2.38 -11.90
C GLN A 102 8.09 -1.34 -10.82
N PRO A 103 9.24 -1.48 -10.13
CA PRO A 103 9.76 -0.41 -9.27
C PRO A 103 9.80 0.91 -10.03
N VAL A 104 9.39 2.00 -9.38
CA VAL A 104 9.55 3.33 -9.99
C VAL A 104 11.03 3.72 -9.96
N THR A 105 11.49 4.40 -11.01
CA THR A 105 12.88 4.89 -11.08
C THR A 105 13.06 6.05 -10.11
N TYR A 106 14.27 6.17 -9.54
CA TYR A 106 14.56 7.20 -8.55
C TYR A 106 14.45 8.59 -9.18
N ARG A 107 14.93 8.73 -10.42
CA ARG A 107 14.72 9.93 -11.24
C ARG A 107 13.28 10.42 -11.29
N SER A 108 12.30 9.55 -11.52
CA SER A 108 10.89 9.96 -11.60
C SER A 108 10.37 10.57 -10.28
N ILE A 109 10.90 10.07 -9.16
CA ILE A 109 10.61 10.57 -7.81
C ILE A 109 11.30 11.91 -7.58
N LEU A 110 12.59 12.00 -7.93
CA LEU A 110 13.43 13.19 -7.73
C LEU A 110 13.00 14.37 -8.60
N ASP A 111 12.59 14.11 -9.85
CA ASP A 111 12.07 15.10 -10.79
C ASP A 111 10.64 15.55 -10.41
N GLY A 112 10.03 14.94 -9.39
CA GLY A 112 8.69 15.30 -8.92
C GLY A 112 7.58 15.02 -9.93
N THR A 113 7.83 14.16 -10.90
CA THR A 113 6.88 13.81 -11.97
C THR A 113 5.73 12.94 -11.46
N LEU A 114 5.91 12.30 -10.31
CA LEU A 114 4.92 11.42 -9.69
C LEU A 114 3.96 12.21 -8.79
N ASP A 115 2.69 11.82 -8.82
CA ASP A 115 1.66 12.44 -7.98
C ASP A 115 1.86 12.00 -6.50
N PRO A 116 2.06 12.96 -5.57
CA PRO A 116 2.34 12.68 -4.16
C PRO A 116 1.16 12.08 -3.38
N ASP A 117 -0.05 12.09 -3.94
CA ASP A 117 -1.22 11.43 -3.35
C ASP A 117 -1.17 9.90 -3.48
N PHE A 118 -0.24 9.36 -4.27
CA PHE A 118 -0.08 7.93 -4.49
C PHE A 118 1.11 7.35 -3.73
N LEU A 119 1.00 6.05 -3.46
CA LEU A 119 2.07 5.27 -2.85
C LEU A 119 2.89 4.60 -3.95
N VAL A 120 4.21 4.57 -3.76
CA VAL A 120 5.16 4.06 -4.75
C VAL A 120 5.82 2.77 -4.27
N TYR A 121 6.43 2.06 -5.22
CA TYR A 121 7.20 0.85 -4.98
C TYR A 121 8.66 1.10 -5.40
N VAL A 122 9.61 0.90 -4.49
CA VAL A 122 11.04 1.09 -4.74
C VAL A 122 11.88 -0.06 -4.18
N ILE A 123 12.96 -0.39 -4.89
CA ILE A 123 14.04 -1.28 -4.43
C ILE A 123 15.34 -0.47 -4.43
N GLY A 124 16.20 -0.69 -3.43
CA GLY A 124 17.56 -0.15 -3.45
C GLY A 124 18.47 -0.73 -2.39
N GLN A 125 19.77 -0.61 -2.64
CA GLN A 125 20.81 -0.85 -1.66
C GLN A 125 20.87 0.31 -0.68
N ILE A 126 21.00 0.02 0.61
CA ILE A 126 21.23 1.05 1.61
C ILE A 126 22.73 1.39 1.58
N VAL A 127 23.06 2.64 1.26
CA VAL A 127 24.45 3.12 1.18
C VAL A 127 24.83 4.02 2.35
N GLU A 128 23.85 4.65 2.99
CA GLU A 128 24.05 5.44 4.20
C GLU A 128 22.92 5.22 5.20
N VAL A 129 23.26 5.16 6.49
CA VAL A 129 22.32 5.01 7.61
C VAL A 129 22.69 6.03 8.68
N SER A 130 21.74 6.88 9.06
CA SER A 130 21.90 7.77 10.22
C SER A 130 21.69 7.01 11.53
N HIS A 131 22.19 7.52 12.66
CA HIS A 131 21.79 7.03 13.98
C HIS A 131 20.27 7.13 14.21
N VAL A 132 19.70 6.14 14.91
CA VAL A 132 18.30 6.18 15.34
C VAL A 132 18.07 7.38 16.26
N LYS A 133 17.12 8.23 15.89
CA LYS A 133 16.68 9.39 16.67
C LYS A 133 15.31 9.11 17.28
N VAL A 134 15.08 9.56 18.50
CA VAL A 134 13.74 9.58 19.10
C VAL A 134 13.15 10.96 18.86
N VAL A 135 11.96 11.00 18.25
CA VAL A 135 11.24 12.25 17.95
C VAL A 135 9.84 12.14 18.56
N SER A 136 9.42 13.15 19.31
CA SER A 136 8.06 13.22 19.82
C SER A 136 7.11 13.64 18.71
N VAL A 137 6.17 12.76 18.35
CA VAL A 137 5.14 13.00 17.34
C VAL A 137 3.78 12.78 18.00
N ASN A 138 2.92 13.79 18.00
CA ASN A 138 1.62 13.75 18.69
C ASN A 138 1.74 13.34 20.18
N SER A 139 2.71 13.91 20.89
CA SER A 139 3.00 13.61 22.31
C SER A 139 3.42 12.17 22.60
N LYS A 140 3.81 11.41 21.57
CA LYS A 140 4.35 10.05 21.70
C LYS A 140 5.76 9.98 21.12
N ASP A 141 6.67 9.47 21.93
CA ASP A 141 8.05 9.23 21.49
C ASP A 141 8.10 8.12 20.45
N THR A 142 8.69 8.46 19.31
CA THR A 142 8.72 7.60 18.13
C THR A 142 10.14 7.55 17.59
N GLN A 143 10.65 6.34 17.36
CA GLN A 143 11.94 6.14 16.71
C GLN A 143 11.88 6.53 15.23
N LYS A 144 12.96 7.15 14.75
CA LYS A 144 13.13 7.64 13.39
C LYS A 144 14.55 7.33 12.95
N ILE A 145 14.71 6.72 11.79
CA ILE A 145 16.00 6.56 11.13
C ILE A 145 15.91 7.14 9.72
N SER A 146 16.97 7.80 9.27
CA SER A 146 17.10 8.30 7.90
C SER A 146 18.16 7.49 7.19
N LEU A 147 17.89 7.15 5.94
CA LEU A 147 18.70 6.25 5.13
C LEU A 147 18.86 6.88 3.75
N GLU A 148 19.94 6.51 3.05
CA GLU A 148 20.11 6.78 1.63
C GLU A 148 20.08 5.46 0.87
N LEU A 149 19.13 5.35 -0.06
CA LEU A 149 19.03 4.22 -0.98
C LEU A 149 19.77 4.54 -2.26
N ARG A 150 20.36 3.51 -2.87
CA ARG A 150 20.97 3.54 -4.19
C ARG A 150 20.31 2.50 -5.11
N ASP A 151 19.97 2.89 -6.33
CA ASP A 151 19.48 1.99 -7.37
C ASP A 151 20.61 1.44 -8.26
N SER A 152 20.26 0.64 -9.28
CA SER A 152 21.21 0.07 -10.24
C SER A 152 21.88 1.10 -11.16
N ASN A 153 21.36 2.33 -11.22
CA ASN A 153 21.91 3.42 -12.02
C ASN A 153 22.82 4.35 -11.20
N ASP A 154 23.16 3.97 -9.96
CA ASP A 154 23.89 4.78 -8.98
C ASP A 154 23.14 6.09 -8.59
N GLU A 155 21.82 6.16 -8.84
CA GLU A 155 20.98 7.26 -8.37
C GLU A 155 20.69 7.09 -6.88
N ARG A 156 20.66 8.21 -6.15
CA ARG A 156 20.48 8.22 -4.70
C ARG A 156 19.14 8.81 -4.29
N LEU A 157 18.48 8.16 -3.32
CA LEU A 157 17.18 8.56 -2.82
C LEU A 157 17.14 8.55 -1.30
N SER A 158 16.79 9.70 -0.71
CA SER A 158 16.61 9.81 0.73
C SER A 158 15.33 9.12 1.19
N MET A 159 15.45 8.27 2.20
CA MET A 159 14.33 7.57 2.82
C MET A 159 14.31 7.76 4.33
N VAL A 160 13.11 7.83 4.91
CA VAL A 160 12.92 7.89 6.37
C VAL A 160 11.99 6.78 6.83
N LEU A 161 12.48 5.93 7.74
CA LEU A 161 11.69 4.90 8.41
C LEU A 161 11.34 5.33 9.84
N TRP A 162 10.13 4.96 10.26
CA TRP A 162 9.56 5.31 11.56
C TRP A 162 9.12 4.10 12.36
N GLY A 163 9.18 4.22 13.69
CA GLY A 163 8.72 3.22 14.65
C GLY A 163 9.53 1.93 14.56
N ARG A 164 8.84 0.78 14.56
CA ARG A 164 9.45 -0.56 14.53
C ARG A 164 10.35 -0.85 13.32
N PHE A 165 10.30 -0.01 12.29
CA PHE A 165 11.11 -0.15 11.08
C PHE A 165 12.46 0.57 11.16
N ALA A 166 12.74 1.27 12.27
CA ALA A 166 14.02 1.92 12.51
C ALA A 166 15.06 0.91 13.05
N VAL A 167 15.64 0.10 12.17
CA VAL A 167 16.62 -0.96 12.49
C VAL A 167 17.79 -0.94 11.50
N ASP A 168 18.95 -1.50 11.89
CA ASP A 168 20.18 -1.53 11.07
C ASP A 168 20.16 -2.64 10.01
N VAL A 169 20.30 -2.28 8.72
CA VAL A 169 20.15 -3.19 7.57
C VAL A 169 20.91 -2.72 6.31
N ILE A 170 21.06 -3.61 5.30
CA ILE A 170 21.89 -3.41 4.09
C ILE A 170 21.05 -3.25 2.81
N ILE A 171 19.91 -3.94 2.70
CA ILE A 171 19.02 -3.89 1.53
C ILE A 171 17.59 -3.58 1.98
N CYS A 172 16.91 -2.68 1.26
CA CYS A 172 15.52 -2.33 1.54
C CYS A 172 14.61 -2.60 0.34
N HIS A 173 13.53 -3.33 0.61
CA HIS A 173 12.42 -3.53 -0.29
C HIS A 173 11.18 -2.86 0.31
N LEU A 174 10.74 -1.75 -0.28
CA LEU A 174 9.64 -0.93 0.24
C LEU A 174 8.47 -0.90 -0.73
N ARG A 175 7.38 -1.51 -0.33
CA ARG A 175 6.08 -1.43 -1.02
C ARG A 175 5.16 -0.43 -0.32
N PHE A 176 4.44 0.32 -1.13
CA PHE A 176 3.49 1.34 -0.69
C PHE A 176 4.16 2.47 0.12
N GLY A 177 5.29 2.97 -0.36
CA GLY A 177 6.01 4.11 0.22
C GLY A 177 5.30 5.43 -0.05
N LYS A 178 5.27 6.34 0.93
CA LYS A 178 4.69 7.67 0.80
C LYS A 178 5.74 8.69 0.35
N LEU A 179 5.46 9.36 -0.77
CA LEU A 179 6.24 10.49 -1.25
C LEU A 179 6.14 11.70 -0.31
N LYS A 180 7.27 12.36 -0.08
CA LYS A 180 7.38 13.59 0.70
C LYS A 180 8.21 14.61 -0.06
N CYS A 181 7.65 15.81 -0.18
CA CYS A 181 8.34 16.98 -0.74
C CYS A 181 8.29 18.10 0.30
N ARG A 182 9.36 18.25 1.10
CA ARG A 182 9.51 19.37 2.04
C ARG A 182 10.64 20.31 1.65
N LYS A 183 11.82 19.75 1.32
CA LYS A 183 12.96 20.46 0.74
C LYS A 183 13.45 19.71 -0.49
N ASP A 184 13.67 18.40 -0.33
CA ASP A 184 13.96 17.46 -1.41
C ASP A 184 12.90 16.35 -1.47
N HIS A 185 12.76 15.73 -2.65
CA HIS A 185 11.90 14.57 -2.85
C HIS A 185 12.47 13.37 -2.09
N SER A 186 11.66 12.80 -1.20
CA SER A 186 12.04 11.69 -0.33
C SER A 186 10.88 10.72 -0.17
N ILE A 187 11.20 9.50 0.25
CA ILE A 187 10.19 8.49 0.58
C ILE A 187 10.16 8.25 2.09
N SER A 188 8.98 7.96 2.60
CA SER A 188 8.84 7.43 3.96
C SER A 188 7.81 6.33 4.02
N ASN A 189 7.92 5.46 5.02
CA ASN A 189 6.86 4.50 5.28
C ASN A 189 5.58 5.23 5.75
N ALA A 190 4.43 4.73 5.29
CA ALA A 190 3.12 5.08 5.76
C ALA A 190 2.71 4.09 6.87
N TYR A 191 2.34 4.62 8.03
CA TYR A 191 1.91 3.81 9.17
C TYR A 191 0.79 2.85 8.79
N ASN A 192 0.99 1.57 9.10
CA ASN A 192 0.05 0.48 8.83
C ASN A 192 -0.29 0.29 7.34
N VAL A 193 0.45 0.88 6.40
CA VAL A 193 0.16 0.73 4.96
C VAL A 193 1.37 0.22 4.20
N SER A 194 2.55 0.74 4.52
CA SER A 194 3.77 0.26 3.86
C SER A 194 4.13 -1.15 4.31
N ASP A 195 4.45 -1.98 3.34
CA ASP A 195 5.14 -3.25 3.55
C ASP A 195 6.63 -3.01 3.35
N VAL A 196 7.39 -3.17 4.44
CA VAL A 196 8.83 -2.92 4.47
C VAL A 196 9.50 -4.25 4.76
N SER A 197 10.26 -4.74 3.80
CA SER A 197 11.10 -5.92 3.95
C SER A 197 12.55 -5.49 3.90
N LEU A 198 13.35 -5.94 4.87
CA LEU A 198 14.76 -5.60 4.95
C LEU A 198 15.58 -6.88 4.75
N ASN A 199 16.54 -6.84 3.82
CA ASN A 199 17.27 -8.01 3.33
C ASN A 199 16.37 -9.21 2.96
N PRO A 200 15.28 -9.05 2.17
CA PRO A 200 14.43 -10.19 1.83
C PRO A 200 15.12 -11.13 0.84
N SER A 201 14.90 -12.43 0.99
CA SER A 201 15.26 -13.44 -0.01
C SER A 201 14.17 -13.51 -1.09
N MET A 202 14.34 -12.75 -2.17
CA MET A 202 13.39 -12.71 -3.29
C MET A 202 14.13 -12.52 -4.62
N ALA A 203 13.58 -13.06 -5.71
CA ALA A 203 14.23 -13.10 -7.01
C ALA A 203 14.61 -11.70 -7.53
N GLU A 204 13.82 -10.67 -7.24
CA GLU A 204 14.12 -9.29 -7.63
C GLU A 204 15.29 -8.71 -6.84
N VAL A 205 15.46 -9.10 -5.57
CA VAL A 205 16.61 -8.72 -4.76
C VAL A 205 17.84 -9.51 -5.17
N ASP A 206 17.70 -10.80 -5.48
CA ASP A 206 18.79 -11.63 -5.99
C ASP A 206 19.29 -11.10 -7.34
N ALA A 207 18.38 -10.73 -8.23
CA ALA A 207 18.71 -10.08 -9.50
C ALA A 207 19.40 -8.72 -9.28
N PHE A 208 18.96 -7.95 -8.30
CA PHE A 208 19.57 -6.67 -7.94
C PHE A 208 20.98 -6.83 -7.34
N ILE A 209 21.24 -7.90 -6.58
CA ILE A 209 22.58 -8.23 -6.03
C ILE A 209 23.55 -8.67 -7.12
N GLN A 210 23.04 -9.27 -8.22
CA GLN A 210 23.85 -9.77 -9.33
C GLN A 210 24.22 -8.71 -10.38
N LEU A 211 23.69 -7.48 -10.25
CA LEU A 211 24.04 -6.31 -11.07
C LEU A 211 25.32 -5.64 -10.55
#